data_AF-A0A314KSD5-F1
#
_entry.id   AF-A0A314KSD5-F1
#
_cell.length_a   1.000
_cell.length_b   1.000
_cell.length_c   1.000
_cell.angle_alpha   90.00
_cell.angle_beta   90.00
_cell.angle_gamma   90.00
#
_symmetry.space_group_name_H-M   'P 1'
#
loop_
_entity.id
_entity.type
_entity.pdbx_description
1 polymer ?
#
loop_
_entity_poly.entity_id
_entity_poly.type
_entity_poly.pdbx_seq_one_letter_code
_entity_poly.pdbx_strand_id
1 'polypeptide(L)'
;MSNNVVQHWLDTQEGMPVKFFTMDPEVAPSSVVRETNDINIMFSVPTTELCVNETVWKVGDPDITEQGVRFVVTGGTLGNPGPETINSWFKIEKVTKTAPFYKLRIVHRIA
;
A
#
# COMPACT_ATOMS: atom_id res chain seq x y z
N MET A 1 -0.78 9.77 18.06
CA MET A 1 -1.51 8.54 17.72
C MET A 1 -0.65 7.74 16.76
N SER A 2 -0.54 6.42 16.93
CA SER A 2 0.21 5.59 15.99
C SER A 2 -0.55 5.51 14.66
N ASN A 3 0.15 5.70 13.54
CA ASN A 3 -0.36 5.58 12.17
C ASN A 3 -0.05 4.20 11.56
N ASN A 4 0.28 3.22 12.39
CA ASN A 4 0.64 1.88 11.94
C ASN A 4 -0.57 1.19 11.30
N VAL A 5 -0.31 0.48 10.20
CA VAL A 5 -1.25 -0.48 9.63
C VAL A 5 -1.08 -1.79 10.38
N VAL A 6 -2.16 -2.27 11.00
CA VAL A 6 -2.14 -3.45 11.87
C VAL A 6 -3.10 -4.52 11.38
N GLN A 7 -2.80 -5.77 11.72
CA GLN A 7 -3.70 -6.89 11.52
C GLN A 7 -4.48 -7.15 12.82
N HIS A 8 -5.79 -7.35 12.72
CA HIS A 8 -6.58 -7.81 13.85
C HIS A 8 -6.20 -9.25 14.24
N TRP A 9 -6.31 -9.56 15.52
CA TRP A 9 -5.99 -10.90 16.03
C TRP A 9 -7.11 -11.92 15.76
N LEU A 10 -8.37 -11.46 15.69
CA LEU A 10 -9.55 -12.27 15.41
C LEU A 10 -9.80 -12.32 13.90
N ASP A 11 -10.03 -13.52 13.38
CA ASP A 11 -10.44 -13.77 12.01
C ASP A 11 -11.84 -13.23 11.67
N THR A 12 -12.70 -13.06 12.68
CA THR A 12 -14.03 -12.43 12.57
C THR A 12 -13.99 -10.92 12.38
N GLN A 13 -12.82 -10.28 12.54
CA GLN A 13 -12.64 -8.85 12.32
C GLN A 13 -12.06 -8.61 10.92
N GLU A 14 -12.93 -8.28 9.97
CA GLU A 14 -12.57 -8.03 8.57
C GLU A 14 -11.68 -6.77 8.37
N GLY A 15 -11.59 -5.92 9.40
CA GLY A 15 -10.80 -4.69 9.36
C GLY A 15 -11.43 -3.58 8.50
N MET A 16 -10.59 -2.64 8.06
CA MET A 16 -11.03 -1.55 7.18
C MET A 16 -10.82 -1.94 5.70
N PRO A 17 -11.81 -1.69 4.83
CA PRO A 17 -11.65 -1.97 3.40
C PRO A 17 -10.52 -1.12 2.80
N VAL A 18 -9.86 -1.66 1.78
CA VAL A 18 -8.79 -0.95 1.05
C VAL A 18 -9.14 -0.77 -0.43
N LYS A 19 -8.53 0.25 -1.05
CA LYS A 19 -8.53 0.46 -2.49
C LYS A 19 -7.11 0.35 -3.03
N PHE A 20 -7.01 -0.20 -4.23
CA PHE A 20 -5.77 -0.29 -4.99
C PHE A 20 -5.81 0.70 -6.16
N PHE A 21 -4.72 1.44 -6.34
CA PHE A 21 -4.59 2.39 -7.44
C PHE A 21 -3.39 2.03 -8.31
N THR A 22 -3.66 1.78 -9.59
CA THR A 22 -2.63 1.64 -10.63
C THR A 22 -2.42 3.01 -11.25
N MET A 23 -1.24 3.59 -11.10
CA MET A 23 -0.89 4.85 -11.75
C MET A 23 0.10 4.53 -12.88
N ASP A 24 -0.45 3.90 -13.92
CA ASP A 24 0.21 3.77 -15.21
C ASP A 24 -0.08 5.08 -15.97
N PRO A 25 0.92 5.94 -16.24
CA PRO A 25 0.71 7.18 -16.98
C PRO A 25 0.50 6.94 -18.48
N GLU A 26 0.84 5.77 -19.01
CA GLU A 26 0.77 5.44 -20.45
C GLU A 26 -0.52 4.70 -20.83
N VAL A 27 -1.18 4.08 -19.85
CA VAL A 27 -2.43 3.35 -20.06
C VAL A 27 -3.53 4.03 -19.24
N ALA A 28 -4.62 4.45 -19.90
CA ALA A 28 -5.83 4.93 -19.23
C ALA A 28 -6.12 4.07 -17.98
N PRO A 29 -6.52 4.66 -16.83
CA PRO A 29 -6.57 3.95 -15.56
C PRO A 29 -7.30 2.62 -15.74
N SER A 30 -6.53 1.53 -15.70
CA SER A 30 -7.06 0.20 -15.92
C SER A 30 -8.05 -0.08 -14.80
N SER A 31 -9.27 -0.47 -15.14
CA SER A 31 -10.25 -0.96 -14.16
C SER A 31 -9.81 -2.28 -13.50
N VAL A 32 -8.70 -2.85 -13.95
CA VAL A 32 -8.14 -4.12 -13.49
C VAL A 32 -6.75 -3.89 -12.89
N VAL A 33 -6.58 -4.34 -11.65
CA VAL A 33 -5.27 -4.44 -10.98
C VAL A 33 -4.62 -5.76 -11.35
N ARG A 34 -3.39 -5.71 -11.86
CA ARG A 34 -2.60 -6.88 -12.26
C ARG A 34 -1.36 -7.04 -11.39
N GLU A 35 -0.85 -8.26 -11.30
CA GLU A 35 0.39 -8.59 -10.57
C GLU A 35 1.62 -7.82 -11.09
N THR A 36 1.58 -7.35 -12.34
CA THR A 36 2.66 -6.56 -12.95
C THR A 36 2.68 -5.11 -12.48
N ASN A 37 1.56 -4.58 -11.98
CA ASN A 37 1.44 -3.16 -11.62
C ASN A 37 2.18 -2.85 -10.31
N ASP A 38 2.85 -1.70 -10.30
CA ASP A 38 3.11 -0.98 -9.06
C ASP A 38 1.81 -0.28 -8.64
N ILE A 39 1.45 -0.38 -7.37
CA ILE A 39 0.19 0.15 -6.84
C ILE A 39 0.41 0.97 -5.56
N ASN A 40 -0.46 1.96 -5.35
CA ASN A 40 -0.71 2.48 -4.01
C ASN A 40 -1.88 1.74 -3.37
N ILE A 41 -1.86 1.68 -2.03
CA ILE A 41 -2.91 1.09 -1.21
C ILE A 41 -3.40 2.18 -0.27
N MET A 42 -4.72 2.33 -0.09
CA MET A 42 -5.29 3.23 0.92
C MET A 42 -6.50 2.62 1.58
N PHE A 43 -6.79 3.03 2.81
CA PHE A 43 -8.07 2.69 3.45
C PHE A 43 -9.24 3.42 2.76
N SER A 44 -10.31 2.69 2.49
CA SER A 44 -11.53 3.23 1.89
C SER A 44 -12.52 3.66 2.97
N VAL A 45 -12.12 4.63 3.78
CA VAL A 45 -12.96 5.25 4.83
C VAL A 45 -13.36 6.67 4.43
N PRO A 46 -14.49 7.20 4.93
CA PRO A 46 -14.87 8.58 4.68
C PRO A 46 -13.79 9.54 5.19
N THR A 47 -13.19 10.31 4.28
CA THR A 47 -12.23 11.37 4.60
C THR A 47 -12.54 12.60 3.76
N THR A 48 -12.12 13.77 4.24
CA THR A 48 -12.10 14.99 3.41
C THR A 48 -10.99 14.88 2.37
N GLU A 49 -11.14 15.54 1.21
CA GLU A 49 -10.11 15.53 0.15
C GLU A 49 -8.70 15.92 0.66
N LEU A 50 -8.64 16.84 1.63
CA LEU A 50 -7.40 17.28 2.28
C LEU A 50 -6.67 16.20 3.08
N CYS A 51 -7.38 15.13 3.49
CA CYS A 51 -6.87 14.07 4.36
C CYS A 51 -6.75 12.72 3.63
N VAL A 52 -6.91 12.68 2.31
CA VAL A 52 -6.80 11.43 1.52
C VAL A 52 -5.44 10.77 1.76
N ASN A 53 -4.35 11.55 1.76
CA ASN A 53 -3.00 11.06 2.00
C ASN A 53 -2.82 10.44 3.40
N GLU A 54 -3.61 10.85 4.40
CA GLU A 54 -3.57 10.27 5.75
C GLU A 54 -4.02 8.81 5.80
N THR A 55 -4.62 8.31 4.72
CA THR A 55 -5.08 6.92 4.60
C THR A 55 -4.26 6.09 3.61
N VAL A 56 -3.37 6.73 2.85
CA VAL A 56 -2.47 6.06 1.90
C VAL A 56 -1.36 5.37 2.66
N TRP A 57 -1.11 4.11 2.33
CA TRP A 57 -0.06 3.31 2.95
C TRP A 57 1.30 3.69 2.40
N LYS A 58 2.31 3.65 3.27
CA LYS A 58 3.73 3.74 2.92
C LYS A 58 4.57 2.88 3.85
N VAL A 59 5.79 2.60 3.45
CA VAL A 59 6.84 2.12 4.34
C VAL A 59 7.34 3.29 5.18
N GLY A 60 7.26 3.14 6.49
CA GLY A 60 7.74 4.12 7.46
C GLY A 60 9.27 4.20 7.54
N ASP A 61 9.72 5.17 8.32
CA ASP A 61 11.12 5.28 8.71
C ASP A 61 11.51 4.10 9.64
N PRO A 62 12.81 3.78 9.75
CA PRO A 62 13.26 2.71 10.65
C PRO A 62 12.85 3.02 12.09
N ASP A 63 12.17 2.06 12.72
CA ASP A 63 11.79 2.17 14.11
C ASP A 63 13.02 1.95 15.01
N ILE A 64 13.36 2.95 15.82
CA ILE A 64 14.53 2.92 16.70
C ILE A 64 14.37 1.94 17.88
N THR A 65 13.14 1.60 18.25
CA THR A 65 12.83 0.67 19.35
C THR A 65 12.79 -0.77 18.88
N GLU A 66 12.45 -1.00 17.61
CA GLU A 66 12.34 -2.31 16.97
C GLU A 66 13.53 -2.61 16.05
N GLN A 67 14.75 -2.28 16.50
CA GLN A 67 16.02 -2.58 15.81
C GLN A 67 16.06 -2.18 14.32
N GLY A 68 15.43 -1.07 13.96
CA GLY A 68 15.42 -0.54 12.59
C GLY A 68 14.40 -1.20 11.67
N VAL A 69 13.47 -2.01 12.20
CA VAL A 69 12.34 -2.55 11.44
C VAL A 69 11.55 -1.38 10.84
N ARG A 70 11.14 -1.53 9.58
CA ARG A 70 10.27 -0.58 8.89
C ARG A 70 8.86 -1.13 8.84
N PHE A 71 7.93 -0.43 9.46
CA PHE A 71 6.52 -0.79 9.46
C PHE A 71 5.78 -0.19 8.27
N VAL A 72 4.64 -0.79 7.93
CA VAL A 72 3.67 -0.15 7.04
C VAL A 72 2.84 0.81 7.88
N VAL A 73 2.78 2.06 7.45
CA VAL A 73 2.07 3.15 8.12
C VAL A 73 1.22 3.92 7.13
N THR A 74 0.24 4.69 7.61
CA THR A 74 -0.49 5.62 6.77
C THR A 74 0.21 6.99 6.67
N GLY A 75 -0.24 7.88 5.79
CA GLY A 75 0.43 9.15 5.49
C GLY A 75 1.39 9.08 4.31
N GLY A 76 1.13 8.16 3.37
CA GLY A 76 1.80 8.09 2.07
C GLY A 76 1.29 9.13 1.08
N THR A 77 1.88 9.12 -0.11
CA THR A 77 1.45 9.96 -1.23
C THR A 77 0.75 9.10 -2.25
N LEU A 78 -0.49 9.45 -2.60
CA LEU A 78 -1.18 8.80 -3.71
C LEU A 78 -0.54 9.26 -5.02
N GLY A 79 0.04 8.32 -5.76
CA GLY A 79 0.52 8.55 -7.10
C GLY A 79 1.89 9.19 -7.25
N ASN A 80 2.07 9.96 -8.33
CA ASN A 80 3.31 10.64 -8.71
C ASN A 80 4.52 9.70 -8.71
N PRO A 81 4.55 8.67 -9.56
CA PRO A 81 5.60 7.67 -9.56
C PRO A 81 6.98 8.32 -9.72
N GLY A 82 7.84 8.14 -8.73
CA GLY A 82 9.23 8.60 -8.77
C GLY A 82 9.96 8.34 -7.45
N PRO A 83 11.24 8.77 -7.35
CA PRO A 83 12.03 8.59 -6.14
C PRO A 83 11.39 9.18 -4.88
N GLU A 84 10.66 10.29 -5.02
CA GLU A 84 10.01 10.99 -3.90
C GLU A 84 8.81 10.23 -3.31
N THR A 85 8.17 9.35 -4.08
CA THR A 85 6.99 8.60 -3.64
C THR A 85 7.24 7.11 -3.50
N ILE A 86 8.47 6.64 -3.75
CA ILE A 86 8.85 5.23 -3.83
C ILE A 86 8.37 4.40 -2.63
N ASN A 87 8.38 4.99 -1.43
CA ASN A 87 7.95 4.34 -0.20
C ASN A 87 6.43 4.05 -0.13
N SER A 88 5.62 4.67 -0.99
CA SER A 88 4.17 4.51 -1.05
C SER A 88 3.75 3.45 -2.08
N TRP A 89 4.70 2.78 -2.74
CA TRP A 89 4.43 1.81 -3.80
C TRP A 89 4.66 0.37 -3.36
N PHE A 90 3.71 -0.48 -3.75
CA PHE A 90 3.66 -1.91 -3.45
C PHE A 90 3.40 -2.71 -4.73
N LYS A 91 3.70 -4.01 -4.71
CA LYS A 91 3.22 -5.00 -5.69
C LYS A 91 2.42 -6.08 -5.00
N ILE A 92 1.43 -6.61 -5.72
CA ILE A 92 0.71 -7.83 -5.36
C ILE A 92 1.37 -8.98 -6.10
N GLU A 93 1.92 -9.95 -5.36
CA GLU A 93 2.57 -11.13 -5.93
C GLU A 93 1.88 -12.39 -5.48
N LYS A 94 1.76 -13.38 -6.38
CA LYS A 94 1.35 -14.72 -5.99
C LYS A 94 2.36 -15.34 -5.03
N VAL A 95 1.84 -15.95 -3.97
CA VAL A 95 2.63 -16.80 -3.06
C VAL A 95 2.96 -18.13 -3.75
N THR A 96 2.02 -18.68 -4.52
CA THR A 96 2.21 -19.91 -5.30
C THR A 96 1.52 -19.81 -6.66
N LYS A 97 1.93 -20.65 -7.62
CA LYS A 97 1.28 -20.71 -8.95
C LYS A 97 -0.08 -21.42 -8.94
N THR A 98 -0.38 -22.15 -7.87
CA THR A 98 -1.47 -23.14 -7.82
C THR A 98 -2.63 -22.71 -6.93
N ALA A 99 -2.44 -21.72 -6.06
CA ALA A 99 -3.46 -21.23 -5.15
C ALA A 99 -3.60 -19.70 -5.24
N PRO A 100 -4.80 -19.14 -5.00
CA PRO A 100 -5.07 -17.70 -5.09
C PRO A 100 -4.60 -16.95 -3.83
N PHE A 101 -3.39 -17.25 -3.35
CA PHE A 101 -2.79 -16.56 -2.21
C PHE A 101 -1.80 -15.52 -2.71
N TYR A 102 -1.85 -14.33 -2.12
CA TYR A 102 -1.03 -13.21 -2.51
C TYR A 102 -0.27 -12.65 -1.31
N LYS A 103 0.87 -12.04 -1.60
CA LYS A 103 1.66 -11.24 -0.66
C LYS A 103 1.85 -9.84 -1.22
N LEU A 104 2.02 -8.88 -0.33
CA LEU A 104 2.46 -7.53 -0.70
C LEU A 104 3.98 -7.49 -0.69
N ARG A 105 4.58 -6.96 -1.75
CA ARG A 105 6.01 -6.67 -1.83
C ARG A 105 6.23 -5.17 -1.91
N ILE A 106 7.18 -4.66 -1.14
CA ILE A 106 7.62 -3.26 -1.23
C ILE A 106 8.39 -3.04 -2.54
N VAL A 107 8.11 -1.92 -3.21
CA VAL A 107 8.79 -1.50 -4.43
C VAL A 107 10.03 -0.69 -4.06
N HIS A 108 11.18 -1.06 -4.64
CA HIS A 108 12.45 -0.37 -4.41
C HIS A 108 12.92 0.43 -5.63
N ARG A 109 12.29 0.20 -6.79
CA ARG A 109 12.43 0.96 -8.04
C ARG A 109 11.10 0.86 -8.78
N ILE A 110 10.57 1.99 -9.23
CA ILE A 110 9.35 2.02 -10.05
C ILE A 110 9.74 1.60 -11.47
N ALA A 111 8.95 0.70 -12.03
CA ALA A 111 9.13 0.17 -13.38
C ALA A 111 8.38 1.00 -14.42
#